data_AF-A0A2V9R5V6-F1
#
_entry.id   AF-A0A2V9R5V6-F1
#
_cell.length_a   1.000
_cell.length_b   1.000
_cell.length_c   1.000
_cell.angle_alpha   90.00
_cell.angle_beta   90.00
_cell.angle_gamma   90.00
#
_symmetry.space_group_name_H-M   'P 1'
#
loop_
_entity.id
_entity.type
_entity.pdbx_description
1 polymer ?
#
loop_
_entity_poly.entity_id
_entity_poly.type
_entity_poly.pdbx_seq_one_letter_code
_entity_poly.pdbx_strand_id
1 'polypeptide(L)'
;MVRKGDSMRLWNRRWLALGLLLLIVLQNHSLAQEPLRQEDLRVFGPPLDKTHQELLFHYFLAQAKQATEKRLARLETIRSEADFKNWQETNRRKFLELIGELPEGRTALSPHTVGEFVRDGYLVRKVIFESLPS
;
A
#
# COMPACT_ATOMS: atom_id res chain seq x y z
N MET A 1 62.63 39.60 27.82
CA MET A 1 62.70 39.26 26.39
C MET A 1 62.26 37.79 26.23
N VAL A 2 60.95 37.54 26.10
CA VAL A 2 60.36 36.19 25.99
C VAL A 2 59.97 35.96 24.53
N ARG A 3 60.48 34.87 23.96
CA ARG A 3 60.41 34.52 22.53
C ARG A 3 58.97 34.31 22.07
N LYS A 4 58.61 34.93 20.94
CA LYS A 4 57.34 34.82 20.19
C LYS A 4 56.91 33.37 19.79
N GLY A 5 57.70 32.34 20.10
CA GLY A 5 57.48 30.95 19.68
C GLY A 5 56.55 30.12 20.58
N ASP A 6 56.41 30.46 21.87
CA ASP A 6 55.61 29.65 22.80
C ASP A 6 54.10 29.88 22.68
N SER A 7 53.69 31.11 22.32
CA SER A 7 52.28 31.46 22.14
C SER A 7 51.63 30.70 20.96
N MET A 8 52.39 30.52 19.87
CA MET A 8 51.93 29.83 18.66
C MET A 8 51.79 28.30 18.87
N ARG A 9 52.65 27.70 19.70
CA ARG A 9 52.57 26.28 20.09
C ARG A 9 51.39 25.98 21.02
N LEU A 10 51.07 26.91 21.92
CA LEU A 10 49.91 26.78 22.82
C LEU A 10 48.58 26.94 22.07
N TRP A 11 48.53 27.80 21.06
CA TRP A 11 47.35 27.96 20.21
C TRP A 11 47.02 26.68 19.44
N ASN A 12 48.02 26.06 18.80
CA ASN A 12 47.83 24.79 18.08
C ASN A 12 47.44 23.63 19.01
N ARG A 13 47.96 23.56 20.24
CA ARG A 13 47.57 22.53 21.23
C ARG A 13 46.12 22.67 21.69
N ARG A 14 45.61 23.90 21.80
CA ARG A 14 44.21 24.16 22.19
C ARG A 14 43.24 23.84 21.07
N TRP A 15 43.59 24.14 19.81
CA TRP A 15 42.79 23.75 18.65
C TRP A 15 42.81 22.24 18.40
N LEU A 16 43.95 21.57 18.60
CA LEU A 16 44.03 20.11 18.54
C LEU A 16 43.21 19.45 19.66
N ALA A 17 43.25 19.98 20.89
CA ALA A 17 42.43 19.48 21.99
C ALA A 17 40.93 19.70 21.75
N LEU A 18 40.54 20.86 21.21
CA LEU A 18 39.15 21.14 20.80
C LEU A 18 38.69 20.22 19.67
N GLY A 19 39.54 19.99 18.66
CA GLY A 19 39.25 19.04 17.58
C GLY A 19 39.12 17.60 18.08
N LEU A 20 39.95 17.18 19.04
CA LEU A 20 39.87 15.86 19.66
C LEU A 20 38.59 15.71 20.51
N LEU A 21 38.21 16.75 21.26
CA LEU A 21 36.94 16.80 22.00
C LEU A 21 35.74 16.76 21.05
N LEU A 22 35.80 17.45 19.91
CA LEU A 22 34.73 17.42 18.91
C LEU A 22 34.58 16.03 18.28
N LEU A 23 35.70 15.32 18.05
CA LEU A 23 35.70 13.95 17.53
C LEU A 23 35.12 12.94 18.53
N ILE A 24 35.40 13.10 19.83
CA ILE A 24 34.80 12.25 20.89
C ILE A 24 33.29 12.49 20.99
N VAL A 25 32.84 13.75 20.87
CA VAL A 25 31.40 14.08 20.86
C VAL A 25 30.71 13.52 19.62
N LEU A 26 31.34 13.56 18.45
CA LEU A 26 30.76 12.98 17.23
C LEU A 26 30.69 11.44 17.27
N GLN A 27 31.64 10.75 17.92
CA GLN A 27 31.58 9.28 18.03
C GLN A 27 30.39 8.78 18.88
N ASN A 28 29.92 9.58 19.85
CA ASN A 28 28.80 9.22 20.72
C ASN A 28 27.40 9.41 20.08
N HIS A 29 27.31 9.91 18.85
CA HIS A 29 26.02 10.01 18.13
C HIS A 29 25.70 8.79 17.27
N SER A 30 26.52 7.73 17.32
CA SER A 30 26.22 6.45 16.68
C SER A 30 25.14 5.72 17.47
N LEU A 31 23.88 5.94 17.09
CA LEU A 31 22.72 5.07 17.30
C LEU A 31 22.64 4.41 18.69
N ALA A 32 22.15 5.16 19.68
CA ALA A 32 21.51 4.53 20.83
C ALA A 32 20.22 3.85 20.34
N GLN A 33 20.36 2.63 19.83
CA GLN A 33 19.24 1.70 19.76
C GLN A 33 18.93 1.36 21.22
N GLU A 34 17.91 2.01 21.79
CA GLU A 34 17.39 1.61 23.09
C GLU A 34 17.11 0.09 23.05
N PRO A 35 17.52 -0.68 24.07
CA PRO A 35 17.21 -2.09 24.11
C PRO A 35 15.68 -2.26 24.06
N LEU A 36 15.20 -3.11 23.15
CA LEU A 36 13.77 -3.40 23.00
C LEU A 36 13.15 -3.73 24.35
N ARG A 37 12.24 -2.88 24.81
CA ARG A 37 11.57 -3.06 26.09
C ARG A 37 10.37 -3.98 25.88
N GLN A 38 9.96 -4.65 26.94
CA GLN A 38 8.78 -5.53 26.90
C GLN A 38 7.49 -4.76 26.53
N GLU A 39 7.45 -3.45 26.79
CA GLU A 39 6.38 -2.54 26.35
C GLU A 39 6.34 -2.37 24.83
N ASP A 40 7.50 -2.35 24.16
CA ASP A 40 7.61 -2.21 22.69
C ASP A 40 7.09 -3.46 21.95
N LEU A 41 7.08 -4.61 22.62
CA LEU A 41 6.58 -5.88 22.11
C LEU A 41 5.06 -6.06 22.33
N ARG A 42 4.38 -5.10 22.94
CA ARG A 42 2.92 -5.14 23.10
C ARG A 42 2.23 -4.76 21.79
N VAL A 43 1.82 -5.78 21.03
CA VAL A 43 1.01 -5.62 19.81
C VAL A 43 -0.37 -5.02 20.12
N PHE A 44 -0.90 -5.32 21.31
CA PHE A 44 -2.14 -4.73 21.80
C PHE A 44 -1.82 -3.66 22.85
N GLY A 45 -2.01 -2.40 22.47
CA GLY A 45 -2.03 -1.29 23.43
C GLY A 45 -3.21 -1.41 24.40
N PRO A 46 -3.33 -0.48 25.37
CA PRO A 46 -4.56 -0.36 26.15
C PRO A 46 -5.77 -0.24 25.20
N PRO A 47 -6.96 -0.72 25.60
CA PRO A 47 -8.15 -0.70 24.75
C PRO A 47 -8.33 0.71 24.18
N LEU A 48 -8.17 0.80 22.87
CA LEU A 48 -8.41 2.01 22.11
C LEU A 48 -9.85 2.45 22.37
N ASP A 49 -10.08 3.75 22.53
CA ASP A 49 -11.44 4.24 22.63
C ASP A 49 -12.24 3.90 21.35
N LYS A 50 -13.57 3.98 21.41
CA LYS A 50 -14.42 3.71 20.25
C LYS A 50 -14.07 4.63 19.06
N THR A 51 -13.64 5.85 19.33
CA THR A 51 -13.19 6.84 18.34
C THR A 51 -12.04 6.31 17.49
N HIS A 52 -11.07 5.61 18.09
CA HIS A 52 -9.91 5.05 17.40
C HIS A 52 -10.26 3.81 16.56
N GLN A 53 -11.25 3.01 17.00
CA GLN A 53 -11.73 1.85 16.22
C GLN A 53 -12.42 2.30 14.91
N GLU A 54 -13.05 3.47 14.91
CA GLU A 54 -13.77 4.01 13.75
C GLU A 54 -12.87 4.77 12.76
N LEU A 55 -11.61 5.09 13.12
CA LEU A 55 -10.70 5.87 12.25
C LEU A 55 -10.49 5.23 10.88
N LEU A 56 -10.20 3.92 10.85
CA LEU A 56 -9.98 3.19 9.61
C LEU A 56 -11.25 3.16 8.74
N PHE A 57 -12.40 3.00 9.39
CA PHE A 57 -13.69 3.02 8.72
C PHE A 57 -13.97 4.40 8.08
N HIS A 58 -13.80 5.49 8.84
CA HIS A 58 -13.96 6.85 8.34
C HIS A 58 -12.98 7.18 7.22
N TYR A 59 -11.74 6.71 7.34
CA TYR A 59 -10.74 6.84 6.28
C TYR A 59 -11.20 6.16 4.98
N PHE A 60 -11.67 4.91 5.05
CA PHE A 60 -12.18 4.20 3.88
C PHE A 60 -13.45 4.84 3.30
N LEU A 61 -14.36 5.35 4.15
CA LEU A 61 -15.51 6.12 3.68
C LEU A 61 -15.08 7.38 2.92
N ALA A 62 -14.09 8.10 3.41
CA ALA A 62 -13.56 9.28 2.73
C ALA A 62 -12.93 8.91 1.37
N GLN A 63 -12.17 7.81 1.31
CA GLN A 63 -11.62 7.31 0.06
C GLN A 63 -12.71 6.87 -0.93
N ALA A 64 -13.72 6.14 -0.46
CA ALA A 64 -14.84 5.69 -1.29
C ALA A 64 -15.65 6.87 -1.85
N LYS A 65 -15.87 7.90 -1.03
CA LYS A 65 -16.50 9.16 -1.44
C LYS A 65 -15.68 9.83 -2.55
N GLN A 66 -14.38 10.02 -2.35
CA GLN A 66 -13.51 10.66 -3.35
C GLN A 66 -13.48 9.86 -4.67
N ALA A 67 -13.41 8.53 -4.59
CA ALA A 67 -13.45 7.67 -5.78
C ALA A 67 -14.80 7.78 -6.52
N THR A 68 -15.90 7.86 -5.77
CA THR A 68 -17.25 8.03 -6.32
C THR A 68 -17.40 9.37 -7.02
N GLU A 69 -16.94 10.46 -6.41
CA GLU A 69 -16.97 11.80 -7.01
C GLU A 69 -16.18 11.84 -8.32
N LYS A 70 -14.98 11.26 -8.36
CA LYS A 70 -14.19 11.12 -9.60
C LYS A 70 -14.93 10.34 -10.68
N ARG A 71 -15.58 9.23 -10.30
CA ARG A 71 -16.37 8.40 -11.22
C ARG A 71 -17.56 9.18 -11.79
N LEU A 72 -18.29 9.91 -10.95
CA LEU A 72 -19.43 10.73 -11.36
C LEU A 72 -19.00 11.87 -12.30
N ALA A 73 -17.93 12.60 -11.95
CA ALA A 73 -17.40 13.66 -12.81
C ALA A 73 -17.02 13.13 -14.20
N ARG A 74 -16.43 11.93 -14.29
CA ARG A 74 -16.12 11.28 -15.57
C ARG A 74 -17.36 10.81 -16.33
N LEU A 75 -18.43 10.41 -15.66
CA LEU A 75 -19.69 10.05 -16.32
C LEU A 75 -20.36 11.29 -16.94
N GLU A 76 -20.30 12.43 -16.26
CA GLU A 76 -20.83 13.72 -16.76
C GLU A 76 -20.12 14.23 -18.02
N THR A 77 -18.93 13.72 -18.36
CA THR A 77 -18.26 14.10 -19.62
C THR A 77 -18.76 13.31 -20.83
N ILE A 78 -19.57 12.27 -20.63
CA ILE A 78 -20.08 11.43 -21.73
C ILE A 78 -21.27 12.15 -22.37
N ARG A 79 -21.12 12.61 -23.62
CA ARG A 79 -22.16 13.38 -24.34
C ARG A 79 -22.57 12.75 -25.67
N SER A 80 -21.87 11.71 -26.11
CA SER A 80 -22.11 11.02 -27.37
C SER A 80 -21.94 9.51 -27.27
N GLU A 81 -22.41 8.79 -28.29
CA GLU A 81 -22.16 7.35 -28.42
C GLU A 81 -20.67 7.01 -28.49
N ALA A 82 -19.88 7.86 -29.16
CA ALA A 82 -18.43 7.70 -29.26
C ALA A 82 -17.76 7.80 -27.88
N ASP A 83 -18.16 8.78 -27.06
CA ASP A 83 -17.66 8.93 -25.70
C ASP A 83 -17.99 7.71 -24.84
N PHE A 84 -19.22 7.18 -25.00
CA PHE A 84 -19.67 6.02 -24.25
C PHE A 84 -18.90 4.76 -24.62
N LYS A 85 -18.66 4.52 -25.92
CA LYS A 85 -17.82 3.40 -26.40
C LYS A 85 -16.40 3.51 -25.85
N ASN A 86 -15.80 4.69 -25.89
CA ASN A 86 -14.46 4.92 -25.32
C ASN A 86 -14.42 4.69 -23.80
N TRP A 87 -15.46 5.14 -23.08
CA TRP A 87 -15.59 4.89 -21.64
C TRP A 87 -15.69 3.39 -21.33
N GLN A 88 -16.50 2.63 -22.07
CA GLN A 88 -16.63 1.19 -21.93
C GLN A 88 -15.29 0.48 -22.12
N GLU A 89 -14.60 0.76 -23.23
CA GLU A 89 -13.33 0.10 -23.54
C GLU A 89 -12.25 0.43 -22.50
N THR A 90 -12.17 1.69 -22.08
CA THR A 90 -11.22 2.11 -21.04
C THR A 90 -11.49 1.39 -19.71
N ASN A 91 -12.75 1.24 -19.32
CA ASN A 91 -13.09 0.55 -18.08
C ASN A 91 -12.87 -0.96 -18.18
N ARG A 92 -13.19 -1.56 -19.33
CA ARG A 92 -12.92 -2.98 -19.60
C ARG A 92 -11.42 -3.26 -19.47
N ARG A 93 -10.58 -2.45 -20.13
CA ARG A 93 -9.13 -2.57 -20.05
C ARG A 93 -8.63 -2.43 -18.61
N LYS A 94 -9.11 -1.41 -17.88
CA LYS A 94 -8.69 -1.21 -16.49
C LYS A 94 -9.13 -2.35 -15.57
N PHE A 95 -10.33 -2.88 -15.79
CA PHE A 95 -10.83 -4.02 -15.03
C PHE A 95 -9.96 -5.26 -15.27
N LEU A 96 -9.62 -5.56 -16.53
CA LEU A 96 -8.73 -6.66 -16.86
C LEU A 96 -7.35 -6.53 -16.21
N GLU A 97 -6.77 -5.33 -16.23
CA GLU A 97 -5.50 -5.05 -15.55
C GLU A 97 -5.59 -5.32 -14.03
N LEU A 98 -6.69 -4.91 -13.39
CA LEU A 98 -6.88 -5.08 -11.95
C LEU A 98 -7.09 -6.54 -11.52
N ILE A 99 -7.68 -7.38 -12.38
CA ILE A 99 -7.89 -8.81 -12.08
C ILE A 99 -6.72 -9.70 -12.48
N GLY A 100 -5.65 -9.14 -13.07
CA GLY A 100 -4.48 -9.90 -13.52
C GLY A 100 -4.63 -10.51 -14.91
N GLU A 101 -5.36 -9.84 -15.81
CA GLU A 101 -5.65 -10.25 -17.19
C GLU A 101 -6.52 -11.51 -17.31
N LEU A 102 -6.75 -11.98 -18.54
CA LEU A 102 -7.39 -13.26 -18.82
C LEU A 102 -6.32 -14.26 -19.28
N PRO A 103 -6.55 -15.57 -19.10
CA PRO A 103 -5.68 -16.59 -19.67
C PRO A 103 -5.46 -16.37 -21.17
N GLU A 104 -4.21 -16.50 -21.62
CA GLU A 104 -3.82 -16.29 -23.04
C GLU A 104 -4.49 -17.30 -23.97
N GLY A 105 -4.69 -18.53 -23.49
CA GLY A 105 -5.34 -19.62 -24.20
C GLY A 105 -6.80 -19.77 -23.82
N ARG A 106 -7.65 -20.04 -24.82
CA ARG A 106 -9.00 -20.56 -24.59
C ARG A 106 -8.95 -22.08 -24.55
N THR A 107 -9.25 -22.67 -23.39
CA THR A 107 -9.43 -24.12 -23.27
C THR A 107 -10.92 -24.45 -23.35
N ALA A 108 -11.25 -25.62 -23.92
CA ALA A 108 -12.62 -26.11 -23.91
C ALA A 108 -13.09 -26.28 -22.46
N LEU A 109 -14.29 -25.81 -22.14
CA LEU A 109 -14.84 -25.87 -20.78
C LEU A 109 -15.24 -27.29 -20.34
N SER A 110 -15.25 -28.27 -21.26
CA SER A 110 -15.64 -29.66 -21.00
C SER A 110 -16.84 -29.82 -20.04
N PRO A 111 -18.01 -29.19 -20.30
CA PRO A 111 -19.11 -29.20 -19.36
C PRO A 111 -19.83 -30.56 -19.35
N HIS A 112 -20.09 -31.08 -18.16
CA HIS A 112 -20.80 -32.34 -17.94
C HIS A 112 -21.96 -32.16 -16.96
N THR A 113 -23.15 -32.64 -17.35
CA THR A 113 -24.32 -32.65 -16.46
C THR A 113 -24.23 -33.88 -15.55
N VAL A 114 -24.22 -33.66 -14.23
CA VAL A 114 -24.10 -34.70 -13.21
C VAL A 114 -25.41 -34.98 -12.47
N GLY A 115 -26.47 -34.25 -12.82
CA GLY A 115 -27.79 -34.45 -12.24
C GLY A 115 -28.81 -33.51 -12.84
N GLU A 116 -30.08 -33.93 -12.81
CA GLU A 116 -31.19 -33.19 -13.36
C GLU A 116 -32.46 -33.44 -12.54
N PHE A 117 -33.26 -32.40 -12.30
CA PHE A 117 -34.58 -32.55 -11.69
C PHE A 117 -35.57 -31.49 -12.20
N VAL A 118 -36.85 -31.89 -12.27
CA VAL A 118 -37.96 -31.05 -12.74
C VAL A 118 -38.59 -30.28 -11.57
N ARG A 119 -38.99 -29.04 -11.86
CA ARG A 119 -39.85 -28.19 -11.03
C ARG A 119 -41.00 -27.68 -11.89
N ASP A 120 -42.00 -27.12 -11.24
CA ASP A 120 -43.14 -26.57 -11.98
C ASP A 120 -42.67 -25.45 -12.90
N GLY A 121 -42.82 -25.66 -14.21
CA GLY A 121 -42.40 -24.73 -15.26
C GLY A 121 -40.90 -24.68 -15.61
N TYR A 122 -40.01 -25.45 -14.96
CA TYR A 122 -38.57 -25.42 -15.29
C TYR A 122 -37.79 -26.69 -14.92
N LEU A 123 -36.57 -26.77 -15.46
CA LEU A 123 -35.63 -27.86 -15.26
C LEU A 123 -34.34 -27.35 -14.63
N VAL A 124 -33.88 -28.02 -13.57
CA VAL A 124 -32.59 -27.71 -12.95
C VAL A 124 -31.57 -28.78 -13.31
N ARG A 125 -30.43 -28.35 -13.86
CA ARG A 125 -29.27 -29.21 -14.15
C ARG A 125 -28.08 -28.83 -13.29
N LYS A 126 -27.42 -29.83 -12.72
CA LYS A 126 -26.12 -29.65 -12.06
C LYS A 126 -25.02 -29.90 -13.09
N VAL A 127 -24.24 -28.87 -13.38
CA VAL A 127 -23.17 -28.92 -14.40
C VAL A 127 -21.80 -28.71 -13.73
N ILE A 128 -20.84 -29.56 -14.07
CA ILE A 128 -19.42 -29.40 -13.73
C ILE A 128 -18.68 -29.04 -15.02
N PHE A 129 -17.71 -28.14 -14.95
CA PHE A 129 -16.90 -27.72 -16.09
C PHE A 129 -15.47 -27.37 -15.64
N GLU A 130 -14.52 -27.41 -16.57
CA GLU A 130 -13.12 -27.08 -16.37
C GLU A 130 -12.93 -25.54 -16.46
N SER A 131 -12.62 -24.89 -15.34
CA SER A 131 -12.55 -23.42 -15.25
C SER A 131 -11.19 -22.81 -15.60
N LEU A 132 -10.15 -23.63 -15.66
CA LEU A 132 -8.78 -23.24 -16.00
C LEU A 132 -8.23 -24.20 -17.06
N PRO A 133 -7.23 -23.76 -17.86
CA PRO A 133 -6.51 -24.64 -18.74
C PRO A 133 -5.94 -25.84 -17.97
N SER A 134 -6.13 -27.04 -18.52
CA SER A 134 -5.43 -28.26 -18.09
C SER A 134 -3.99 -28.30 -18.58
#